data_AF-A0A1S7FXZ7-F1
#
_entry.id   AF-A0A1S7FXZ7-F1
#
_cell.length_a   1.000
_cell.length_b   1.000
_cell.length_c   1.000
_cell.angle_alpha   90.00
_cell.angle_beta   90.00
_cell.angle_gamma   90.00
#
_symmetry.space_group_name_H-M   'P 1'
#
loop_
_entity.id
_entity.type
_entity.pdbx_description
1 polymer ?
#
loop_
_entity_poly.entity_id
_entity_poly.type
_entity_poly.pdbx_seq_one_letter_code
_entity_poly.pdbx_strand_id
1 'polypeptide(L)'
;MTIFLTIIGVPIFIFTVISLCIGATNFILIFSDIFTGNKFFRYQYENKRKELQYRNRYNIPAINYIFSFFTLTALMGIIGKMFDIDSVLIAYSISICVYPVILNIGMYRKTSKIEQGVYFRNLLKNHKKFLQLSFLPLAFLITIIGFLFASMDKIEGLTGWTMSIENLSKIIESIYDMESADVDSHFFQHSLKLLLIIYIFSVPLQVIAYFCNQVSEYIFECGKGYKAYFIQIWNGFKCILKQAGGKKNKQGDGAKNNGEF
;
A
#
# COMPACT_ATOMS: atom_id res chain seq x y z
N MET A 1 21.79 32.17 13.99
CA MET A 1 21.64 30.75 13.59
C MET A 1 20.29 30.18 14.07
N THR A 2 19.89 30.43 15.32
CA THR A 2 18.60 30.03 15.92
C THR A 2 17.39 30.51 15.13
N ILE A 3 17.29 31.80 14.80
CA ILE A 3 16.16 32.36 14.02
C ILE A 3 16.01 31.65 12.66
N PHE A 4 17.12 31.34 11.98
CA PHE A 4 17.10 30.66 10.68
C PHE A 4 16.61 29.21 10.79
N LEU A 5 17.00 28.50 11.85
CA LEU A 5 16.53 27.14 12.13
C LEU A 5 15.04 27.13 12.50
N THR A 6 14.57 28.08 13.30
CA THR A 6 13.15 28.21 13.64
C THR A 6 12.31 28.56 12.41
N ILE A 7 12.80 29.45 11.53
CA ILE A 7 12.12 29.83 10.28
C ILE A 7 11.93 28.64 9.34
N ILE A 8 12.84 27.66 9.34
CA ILE A 8 12.71 26.47 8.48
C ILE A 8 11.97 25.33 9.20
N GLY A 9 12.21 25.15 10.50
CA GLY A 9 11.61 24.08 11.28
C GLY A 9 10.10 24.20 11.41
N VAL A 10 9.59 25.41 11.66
CA VAL A 10 8.16 25.68 11.80
C VAL A 10 7.38 25.31 10.53
N PRO A 11 7.77 25.74 9.32
CA PRO A 11 7.15 25.29 8.08
C PRO A 11 7.19 23.77 7.87
N ILE A 12 8.30 23.11 8.18
CA ILE A 12 8.42 21.64 8.02
C ILE A 12 7.45 20.92 8.96
N PHE A 13 7.37 21.36 10.22
CA PHE A 13 6.42 20.81 11.19
C PHE A 13 4.98 21.01 10.73
N ILE A 14 4.61 22.24 10.39
CA ILE A 14 3.28 22.60 9.91
C ILE A 14 2.93 21.76 8.68
N PHE A 15 3.84 21.65 7.72
CA PHE A 15 3.68 20.81 6.54
C PHE A 15 3.43 19.34 6.91
N THR A 16 4.18 18.80 7.87
CA THR A 16 4.06 17.41 8.32
C THR A 16 2.71 17.16 8.98
N VAL A 17 2.28 18.04 9.89
CA VAL A 17 0.98 17.97 10.57
C VAL A 17 -0.17 18.10 9.58
N ILE A 18 -0.12 19.08 8.68
CA ILE A 18 -1.12 19.26 7.62
C ILE A 18 -1.19 18.00 6.74
N SER A 19 -0.05 17.44 6.36
CA SER A 19 0.01 16.24 5.53
C SER A 19 -0.59 15.02 6.24
N LEU A 20 -0.42 14.88 7.56
CA LEU A 20 -1.08 13.85 8.36
C LEU A 20 -2.60 14.05 8.38
N CYS A 21 -3.09 15.27 8.58
CA CYS A 21 -4.53 15.58 8.54
C CYS A 21 -5.16 15.30 7.16
N ILE A 22 -4.47 15.70 6.09
CA ILE A 22 -4.88 15.41 4.71
C ILE A 22 -4.86 13.89 4.49
N GLY A 23 -3.81 13.20 4.95
CA GLY A 23 -3.67 11.76 4.89
C GLY A 23 -4.84 11.02 5.54
N ALA A 24 -5.26 11.46 6.73
CA ALA A 24 -6.40 10.87 7.44
C ALA A 24 -7.73 11.06 6.71
N THR A 25 -7.97 12.28 6.23
CA THR A 25 -9.16 12.58 5.42
C THR A 25 -9.18 11.72 4.17
N ASN A 26 -8.04 11.58 3.50
CA ASN A 26 -7.89 10.80 2.30
C ASN A 26 -8.09 9.30 2.56
N PHE A 27 -7.58 8.76 3.67
CA PHE A 27 -7.82 7.37 4.08
C PHE A 27 -9.33 7.07 4.23
N ILE A 28 -10.06 7.91 4.96
CA ILE A 28 -11.51 7.75 5.18
C ILE A 28 -12.25 7.72 3.83
N LEU A 29 -11.85 8.58 2.90
CA LEU A 29 -12.44 8.67 1.58
C LEU A 29 -12.13 7.44 0.71
N ILE A 30 -10.88 6.93 0.73
CA ILE A 30 -10.49 5.69 0.05
C ILE A 30 -11.27 4.51 0.62
N PHE A 31 -11.38 4.42 1.94
CA PHE A 31 -12.13 3.37 2.62
C PHE A 31 -13.61 3.43 2.23
N SER A 32 -14.21 4.62 2.21
CA SER A 32 -15.58 4.83 1.76
C SER A 32 -15.80 4.43 0.29
N ASP A 33 -14.82 4.66 -0.59
CA ASP A 33 -14.89 4.29 -2.00
C ASP A 33 -15.02 2.77 -2.21
N ILE A 34 -14.51 1.96 -1.28
CA ILE A 34 -14.69 0.50 -1.27
C ILE A 34 -16.16 0.14 -1.02
N PHE A 35 -16.89 0.85 -0.17
CA PHE A 35 -18.28 0.50 0.17
C PHE A 35 -19.29 1.15 -0.77
N THR A 36 -19.11 2.42 -1.14
CA THR A 36 -20.13 3.20 -1.86
C THR A 36 -20.29 2.87 -3.35
N GLY A 37 -19.35 2.12 -3.95
CA GLY A 37 -19.43 1.71 -5.36
C GLY A 37 -19.68 2.88 -6.33
N ASN A 38 -20.19 2.57 -7.54
CA ASN A 38 -20.42 3.59 -8.58
C ASN A 38 -21.74 4.36 -8.44
N LYS A 39 -22.64 4.01 -7.50
CA LYS A 39 -23.95 4.67 -7.37
C LYS A 39 -23.83 6.12 -6.86
N PHE A 40 -22.95 6.37 -5.89
CA PHE A 40 -22.64 7.72 -5.41
C PHE A 40 -21.95 8.59 -6.48
N PHE A 41 -21.30 7.94 -7.46
CA PHE A 41 -20.53 8.58 -8.53
C PHE A 41 -21.40 9.35 -9.53
N ARG A 42 -22.61 8.84 -9.81
CA ARG A 42 -23.52 9.44 -10.78
C ARG A 42 -24.07 10.79 -10.30
N TYR A 43 -24.25 10.95 -8.99
CA TYR A 43 -24.80 12.17 -8.39
C TYR A 43 -23.75 13.28 -8.22
N GLN A 44 -22.46 12.95 -8.10
CA GLN A 44 -21.40 13.95 -7.96
C GLN A 44 -20.78 14.42 -9.29
N TYR A 45 -20.95 13.67 -10.38
CA TYR A 45 -20.44 14.05 -11.70
C TYR A 45 -21.12 15.30 -12.28
N GLU A 46 -22.32 15.63 -11.81
CA GLU A 46 -23.01 16.88 -12.18
C GLU A 46 -22.30 18.14 -11.67
N ASN A 47 -21.37 18.02 -10.72
CA ASN A 47 -20.68 19.17 -10.15
C ASN A 47 -19.18 19.15 -10.50
N LYS A 48 -18.80 19.85 -11.57
CA LYS A 48 -17.41 19.92 -12.12
C LYS A 48 -16.30 20.13 -11.07
N ARG A 49 -16.56 20.90 -9.99
CA ARG A 49 -15.56 21.08 -8.90
C ARG A 49 -15.27 19.78 -8.15
N LYS A 50 -16.28 18.95 -7.90
CA LYS A 50 -16.13 17.68 -7.17
C LYS A 50 -15.42 16.63 -8.04
N GLU A 51 -15.63 16.67 -9.36
CA GLU A 51 -14.91 15.82 -10.32
C GLU A 51 -13.40 16.08 -10.30
N LEU A 52 -12.97 17.34 -10.27
CA LEU A 52 -11.55 17.73 -10.21
C LEU A 52 -10.90 17.32 -8.89
N GLN A 53 -11.57 17.58 -7.77
CA GLN A 53 -11.10 17.14 -6.44
C GLN A 53 -10.99 15.61 -6.37
N TYR A 54 -11.92 14.90 -6.99
CA TYR A 54 -11.93 13.44 -7.02
C TYR A 54 -10.79 12.86 -7.85
N ARG A 55 -10.54 13.41 -9.05
CA ARG A 55 -9.40 13.00 -9.88
C ARG A 55 -8.08 13.24 -9.16
N ASN A 56 -7.95 14.39 -8.50
CA ASN A 56 -6.70 14.75 -7.83
C ASN A 56 -6.40 13.90 -6.59
N ARG A 57 -7.41 13.30 -5.94
CA ARG A 57 -7.22 12.47 -4.74
C ARG A 57 -6.21 11.35 -4.94
N TYR A 58 -6.42 10.51 -5.96
CA TYR A 58 -5.52 9.42 -6.27
C TYR A 58 -4.24 9.91 -6.95
N ASN A 59 -4.20 11.12 -7.52
CA ASN A 59 -3.00 11.64 -8.21
C ASN A 59 -1.85 12.04 -7.28
N ILE A 60 -1.98 11.91 -5.95
CA ILE A 60 -0.94 12.31 -4.98
C ILE A 60 -0.39 11.09 -4.22
N PRO A 61 0.54 10.32 -4.81
CA PRO A 61 1.09 9.10 -4.22
C PRO A 61 1.73 9.31 -2.84
N ALA A 62 2.38 10.44 -2.59
CA ALA A 62 3.01 10.72 -1.28
C ALA A 62 1.98 10.76 -0.15
N ILE A 63 0.86 11.46 -0.35
CA ILE A 63 -0.25 11.48 0.62
C ILE A 63 -0.83 10.07 0.77
N ASN A 64 -1.05 9.37 -0.34
CA ASN A 64 -1.61 8.02 -0.33
C ASN A 64 -0.73 7.03 0.43
N TYR A 65 0.57 6.95 0.17
CA TYR A 65 1.42 5.91 0.74
C TYR A 65 2.12 6.31 2.03
N ILE A 66 2.50 7.57 2.21
CA ILE A 66 3.25 7.98 3.40
C ILE A 66 2.28 8.34 4.52
N PHE A 67 1.33 9.25 4.27
CA PHE A 67 0.52 9.83 5.35
C PHE A 67 -0.76 9.07 5.65
N SER A 68 -1.53 8.65 4.63
CA SER A 68 -2.80 7.95 4.83
C SER A 68 -2.65 6.58 5.53
N PHE A 69 -1.49 5.94 5.42
CA PHE A 69 -1.19 4.69 6.11
C PHE A 69 -1.12 4.82 7.64
N PHE A 70 -0.62 5.94 8.16
CA PHE A 70 -0.56 6.17 9.62
C PHE A 70 -1.96 6.20 10.24
N THR A 71 -2.96 6.65 9.48
CA THR A 71 -4.36 6.64 9.92
C THR A 71 -4.88 5.22 10.09
N LEU A 72 -4.60 4.31 9.14
CA LEU A 72 -4.97 2.90 9.31
C LEU A 72 -4.22 2.29 10.50
N THR A 73 -2.92 2.56 10.63
CA THR A 73 -2.10 2.02 11.73
C THR A 73 -2.61 2.48 13.09
N ALA A 74 -2.97 3.76 13.23
CA ALA A 74 -3.58 4.29 14.44
C ALA A 74 -4.93 3.64 14.74
N LEU A 75 -5.79 3.47 13.72
CA LEU A 75 -7.08 2.80 13.85
C LEU A 75 -6.93 1.33 14.29
N MET A 76 -5.99 0.60 13.69
CA MET A 76 -5.69 -0.79 14.07
C MET A 76 -5.08 -0.88 15.47
N GLY A 77 -4.31 0.12 15.90
CA GLY A 77 -3.82 0.21 17.28
C GLY A 77 -4.96 0.39 18.30
N ILE A 78 -5.94 1.24 17.99
CA ILE A 78 -7.13 1.43 18.83
C ILE A 78 -7.96 0.14 18.90
N ILE A 79 -8.19 -0.50 17.74
CA ILE A 79 -8.94 -1.77 17.67
C ILE A 79 -8.19 -2.88 18.42
N GLY A 80 -6.87 -2.98 18.25
CA GLY A 80 -6.05 -3.98 18.93
C GLY A 80 -6.18 -3.90 20.45
N LYS A 81 -6.16 -2.69 21.01
CA LYS A 81 -6.43 -2.45 22.43
C LYS A 81 -7.82 -2.89 22.90
N MET A 82 -8.83 -2.85 22.02
CA MET A 82 -10.18 -3.34 22.35
C MET A 82 -10.26 -4.87 22.41
N PHE A 83 -9.31 -5.58 21.80
CA PHE A 83 -9.26 -7.03 21.70
C PHE A 83 -8.10 -7.66 22.50
N ASP A 84 -7.51 -6.92 23.45
CA ASP A 84 -6.32 -7.33 24.22
C ASP A 84 -5.12 -7.76 23.37
N ILE A 85 -5.02 -7.23 22.15
CA ILE A 85 -3.87 -7.41 21.26
C ILE A 85 -2.90 -6.24 21.52
N ASP A 86 -2.03 -6.40 22.51
CA ASP A 86 -1.15 -5.34 23.01
C ASP A 86 0.09 -5.05 22.15
N SER A 87 0.19 -5.59 20.94
CA SER A 87 1.37 -5.36 20.09
C SER A 87 1.09 -4.35 18.97
N VAL A 88 1.65 -3.15 19.16
CA VAL A 88 1.79 -2.11 18.12
C VAL A 88 2.38 -2.71 16.84
N LEU A 89 3.29 -3.68 16.98
CA LEU A 89 3.91 -4.40 15.86
C LEU A 89 2.89 -5.18 15.02
N ILE A 90 1.89 -5.84 15.63
CA ILE A 90 0.84 -6.56 14.88
C ILE A 90 -0.04 -5.56 14.13
N ALA A 91 -0.47 -4.47 14.78
CA ALA A 91 -1.28 -3.43 14.14
C ALA A 91 -0.56 -2.81 12.93
N TYR A 92 0.73 -2.51 13.09
CA TYR A 92 1.60 -2.05 12.02
C TYR A 92 1.71 -3.07 10.88
N SER A 93 2.02 -4.34 11.20
CA SER A 93 2.20 -5.40 10.21
C SER A 93 0.93 -5.65 9.38
N ILE A 94 -0.24 -5.70 10.03
CA ILE A 94 -1.52 -5.83 9.34
C ILE A 94 -1.75 -4.63 8.43
N SER A 95 -1.47 -3.41 8.92
CA SER A 95 -1.68 -2.19 8.16
C SER A 95 -0.81 -2.15 6.90
N ILE A 96 0.44 -2.63 6.95
CA ILE A 96 1.34 -2.68 5.79
C ILE A 96 0.77 -3.61 4.71
N CYS A 97 0.21 -4.75 5.09
CA CYS A 97 -0.36 -5.71 4.14
C CYS A 97 -1.72 -5.23 3.59
N VAL A 98 -2.57 -4.69 4.45
CA VAL A 98 -3.97 -4.40 4.11
C VAL A 98 -4.11 -3.08 3.36
N TYR A 99 -3.37 -2.04 3.76
CA TYR A 99 -3.57 -0.71 3.20
C TYR A 99 -3.33 -0.62 1.68
N PRO A 100 -2.25 -1.18 1.10
CA PRO A 100 -2.03 -1.10 -0.33
C PRO A 100 -3.09 -1.83 -1.15
N VAL A 101 -3.66 -2.90 -0.61
CA VAL A 101 -4.76 -3.65 -1.22
C VAL A 101 -6.03 -2.79 -1.22
N ILE A 102 -6.38 -2.19 -0.08
CA ILE A 102 -7.49 -1.23 0.07
C ILE A 102 -7.36 -0.11 -0.97
N LEU A 103 -6.19 0.51 -1.06
CA LEU A 103 -5.94 1.60 -2.00
C LEU A 103 -6.12 1.17 -3.46
N ASN A 104 -5.55 0.02 -3.85
CA ASN A 104 -5.67 -0.51 -5.20
C ASN A 104 -7.12 -0.85 -5.58
N ILE A 105 -7.87 -1.45 -4.65
CA ILE A 105 -9.30 -1.74 -4.85
C ILE A 105 -10.10 -0.45 -4.98
N GLY A 106 -9.86 0.54 -4.11
CA GLY A 106 -10.50 1.85 -4.15
C GLY A 106 -10.28 2.55 -5.49
N MET A 107 -9.01 2.63 -5.93
CA MET A 107 -8.63 3.14 -7.25
C MET A 107 -9.37 2.39 -8.36
N TYR A 108 -9.28 1.06 -8.41
CA TYR A 108 -9.87 0.26 -9.47
C TYR A 108 -11.39 0.45 -9.55
N ARG A 109 -12.10 0.34 -8.42
CA ARG A 109 -13.57 0.42 -8.41
C ARG A 109 -14.09 1.72 -8.99
N LYS A 110 -13.36 2.81 -8.78
CA LYS A 110 -13.80 4.16 -9.15
C LYS A 110 -13.27 4.64 -10.48
N THR A 111 -12.08 4.20 -10.87
CA THR A 111 -11.38 4.72 -12.06
C THR A 111 -11.38 3.77 -13.24
N SER A 112 -11.67 2.48 -13.06
CA SER A 112 -11.63 1.47 -14.13
C SER A 112 -12.61 1.73 -15.29
N LYS A 113 -13.71 2.44 -15.03
CA LYS A 113 -14.72 2.75 -16.07
C LYS A 113 -14.50 4.10 -16.75
N ILE A 114 -13.63 4.95 -16.19
CA ILE A 114 -13.33 6.26 -16.75
C ILE A 114 -12.41 6.07 -17.94
N GLU A 115 -12.78 6.64 -19.10
CA GLU A 115 -11.96 6.57 -20.33
C GLU A 115 -11.53 5.12 -20.66
N GLN A 116 -12.46 4.17 -20.52
CA GLN A 116 -12.20 2.74 -20.74
C GLN A 116 -11.02 2.17 -19.90
N GLY A 117 -10.75 2.79 -18.75
CA GLY A 117 -9.70 2.41 -17.81
C GLY A 117 -8.30 2.89 -18.17
N VAL A 118 -8.16 3.80 -19.16
CA VAL A 118 -6.90 4.52 -19.42
C VAL A 118 -6.48 5.33 -18.19
N TYR A 119 -7.43 5.99 -17.53
CA TYR A 119 -7.17 6.78 -16.33
C TYR A 119 -6.58 5.94 -15.18
N PHE A 120 -7.13 4.74 -14.93
CA PHE A 120 -6.61 3.82 -13.92
C PHE A 120 -5.16 3.38 -14.21
N ARG A 121 -4.84 3.08 -15.48
CA ARG A 121 -3.45 2.74 -15.87
C ARG A 121 -2.50 3.89 -15.66
N ASN A 122 -2.91 5.12 -15.98
CA ASN A 122 -2.09 6.30 -15.76
C ASN A 122 -1.83 6.52 -14.26
N LEU A 123 -2.83 6.30 -13.41
CA LEU A 123 -2.66 6.32 -11.95
C LEU A 123 -1.63 5.28 -11.48
N LEU A 124 -1.77 4.02 -11.90
CA LEU A 124 -0.82 2.96 -11.53
C LEU A 124 0.62 3.31 -11.98
N LYS A 125 0.79 3.84 -13.19
CA LYS A 125 2.10 4.30 -13.69
C LYS A 125 2.66 5.43 -12.84
N ASN A 126 1.85 6.43 -12.48
CA ASN A 126 2.28 7.54 -11.63
C ASN A 126 2.69 7.05 -10.24
N HIS A 127 1.89 6.16 -9.64
CA HIS A 127 2.20 5.57 -8.34
C HIS A 127 3.48 4.75 -8.37
N LYS A 128 3.71 3.94 -9.41
CA LYS A 128 4.96 3.17 -9.58
C LYS A 128 6.18 4.07 -9.70
N LYS A 129 6.10 5.15 -10.49
CA LYS A 129 7.19 6.14 -10.61
C LYS A 129 7.53 6.75 -9.26
N PHE A 130 6.51 7.15 -8.50
CA PHE A 130 6.72 7.66 -7.14
C PHE A 130 7.40 6.65 -6.23
N LEU A 131 6.90 5.40 -6.19
CA LEU A 131 7.45 4.35 -5.33
C LEU A 131 8.90 4.01 -5.71
N GLN A 132 9.23 3.95 -7.01
CA GLN A 132 10.61 3.77 -7.47
C GLN A 132 11.52 4.93 -7.03
N LEU A 133 11.02 6.17 -7.16
CA LEU A 133 11.76 7.36 -6.75
C LEU A 133 11.95 7.40 -5.23
N SER A 134 10.96 6.98 -4.45
CA SER A 134 11.05 6.98 -2.99
C SER A 134 12.03 5.94 -2.45
N PHE A 135 12.34 4.90 -3.22
CA PHE A 135 13.41 3.95 -2.89
C PHE A 135 14.81 4.46 -3.22
N LEU A 136 14.96 5.46 -4.10
CA LEU A 136 16.28 5.89 -4.58
C LEU A 136 17.20 6.40 -3.45
N PRO A 137 16.74 7.27 -2.52
CA PRO A 137 17.58 7.69 -1.39
C PRO A 137 17.97 6.52 -0.48
N LEU A 138 17.07 5.55 -0.30
CA LEU A 138 17.29 4.39 0.55
C LEU A 138 18.29 3.41 -0.08
N ALA A 139 18.15 3.12 -1.36
CA ALA A 139 19.09 2.29 -2.12
C ALA A 139 20.49 2.92 -2.14
N PHE A 140 20.57 4.25 -2.26
CA PHE A 140 21.82 4.99 -2.17
C PHE A 140 22.47 4.85 -0.78
N LEU A 141 21.71 5.02 0.31
CA LEU A 141 22.19 4.82 1.68
C LEU A 141 22.68 3.39 1.92
N ILE A 142 21.92 2.39 1.49
CA ILE A 142 22.32 0.97 1.59
C ILE A 142 23.60 0.71 0.82
N THR A 143 23.75 1.31 -0.37
CA THR A 143 24.95 1.17 -1.19
C THR A 143 26.17 1.80 -0.51
N ILE A 144 26.04 3.00 0.06
CA ILE A 144 27.12 3.64 0.84
C ILE A 144 27.50 2.78 2.03
N ILE A 145 26.51 2.31 2.80
CA ILE A 145 26.73 1.45 3.97
C ILE A 145 27.45 0.16 3.54
N GLY A 146 26.97 -0.50 2.49
CA GLY A 146 27.59 -1.70 1.91
C GLY A 146 29.02 -1.45 1.40
N PHE A 147 29.28 -0.29 0.81
CA PHE A 147 30.62 0.12 0.38
C PHE A 147 31.55 0.37 1.56
N LEU A 148 31.06 1.02 2.63
CA LEU A 148 31.81 1.21 3.87
C LEU A 148 32.15 -0.14 4.49
N PHE A 149 31.21 -1.09 4.54
CA PHE A 149 31.47 -2.45 5.01
C PHE A 149 32.50 -3.19 4.15
N ALA A 150 32.33 -3.19 2.82
CA ALA A 150 33.27 -3.84 1.91
C ALA A 150 34.68 -3.22 1.93
N SER A 151 34.79 -1.94 2.30
CA SER A 151 36.06 -1.25 2.49
C SER A 151 36.70 -1.54 3.86
N MET A 152 35.90 -1.87 4.87
CA MET A 152 36.40 -2.25 6.21
C MET A 152 37.02 -3.66 6.24
N ASP A 153 36.62 -4.57 5.36
CA ASP A 153 37.25 -5.90 5.24
C ASP A 153 38.72 -5.86 4.75
N LYS A 154 39.22 -4.70 4.31
CA LYS A 154 40.65 -4.48 4.02
C LYS A 154 41.45 -3.93 5.21
N ILE A 155 40.82 -3.71 6.36
CA ILE A 155 41.44 -3.21 7.58
C ILE A 155 41.31 -4.34 8.62
N GLU A 156 42.42 -5.00 8.91
CA GLU A 156 42.52 -6.10 9.88
C GLU A 156 41.80 -5.75 11.21
N GLY A 157 40.83 -6.59 11.61
CA GLY A 157 40.15 -6.43 12.90
C GLY A 157 38.72 -6.90 12.89
N LEU A 158 38.52 -8.22 12.79
CA LEU A 158 37.22 -8.89 12.88
C LEU A 158 36.68 -8.85 14.33
N THR A 159 36.41 -7.65 14.85
CA THR A 159 35.68 -7.34 16.09
C THR A 159 34.64 -6.23 15.86
N GLY A 160 34.36 -5.86 14.60
CA GLY A 160 33.50 -4.71 14.23
C GLY A 160 32.00 -4.99 14.09
N TRP A 161 31.54 -6.25 14.22
CA TRP A 161 30.13 -6.61 14.04
C TRP A 161 29.23 -6.15 15.20
N THR A 162 29.71 -6.26 16.44
CA THR A 162 29.04 -5.72 17.62
C THR A 162 29.08 -4.20 17.62
N MET A 163 30.23 -3.61 17.26
CA MET A 163 30.38 -2.16 17.17
C MET A 163 29.50 -1.53 16.08
N SER A 164 29.15 -2.24 15.00
CA SER A 164 28.31 -1.71 13.91
C SER A 164 26.81 -1.69 14.24
N ILE A 165 26.26 -2.75 14.85
CA ILE A 165 24.86 -2.72 15.33
C ILE A 165 24.74 -1.79 16.52
N GLU A 166 25.72 -1.75 17.41
CA GLU A 166 25.76 -0.81 18.53
C GLU A 166 25.93 0.64 18.03
N ASN A 167 26.65 0.88 16.93
CA ASN A 167 26.71 2.21 16.30
C ASN A 167 25.44 2.55 15.54
N LEU A 168 24.76 1.59 14.92
CA LEU A 168 23.46 1.81 14.29
C LEU A 168 22.38 2.06 15.35
N SER A 169 22.41 1.31 16.45
CA SER A 169 21.54 1.53 17.61
C SER A 169 21.88 2.84 18.30
N LYS A 170 23.16 3.23 18.42
CA LYS A 170 23.58 4.56 18.91
C LYS A 170 23.24 5.68 17.95
N ILE A 171 23.21 5.45 16.64
CA ILE A 171 22.71 6.44 15.66
C ILE A 171 21.19 6.56 15.81
N ILE A 172 20.47 5.46 15.94
CA ILE A 172 19.02 5.43 16.19
C ILE A 172 18.69 6.04 17.58
N GLU A 173 19.48 5.76 18.61
CA GLU A 173 19.41 6.35 19.94
C GLU A 173 19.81 7.82 19.88
N SER A 174 20.80 8.26 19.11
CA SER A 174 21.09 9.71 18.94
C SER A 174 19.97 10.45 18.19
N ILE A 175 19.22 9.72 17.35
CA ILE A 175 17.99 10.22 16.75
C ILE A 175 16.88 10.30 17.82
N TYR A 176 16.86 9.40 18.80
CA TYR A 176 15.83 9.28 19.84
C TYR A 176 16.13 10.11 21.11
N ASP A 177 17.24 9.85 21.80
CA ASP A 177 17.83 10.56 22.92
C ASP A 177 18.60 11.82 22.47
N MET A 178 17.89 12.94 22.46
CA MET A 178 18.50 14.23 22.80
C MET A 178 17.65 14.84 23.90
N GLU A 179 17.92 14.41 25.13
CA GLU A 179 17.47 15.13 26.31
C GLU A 179 18.37 16.37 26.46
N SER A 180 17.96 17.52 25.95
CA SER A 180 18.61 18.79 26.26
C SER A 180 17.64 19.97 26.28
N ALA A 181 17.70 20.68 27.41
CA ALA A 181 16.74 21.62 27.99
C ALA A 181 16.54 22.98 27.27
N ASP A 182 16.65 23.09 25.94
CA ASP A 182 16.48 24.37 25.24
C ASP A 182 15.47 24.31 24.08
N VAL A 183 14.44 25.16 24.10
CA VAL A 183 13.20 24.96 23.32
C VAL A 183 13.32 25.46 21.87
N ASP A 184 14.21 26.41 21.59
CA ASP A 184 14.20 27.16 20.31
C ASP A 184 15.10 26.58 19.19
N SER A 185 16.24 25.95 19.54
CA SER A 185 17.16 25.35 18.55
C SER A 185 16.79 23.90 18.18
N HIS A 186 15.96 23.26 19.00
CA HIS A 186 15.58 21.86 18.85
C HIS A 186 14.30 21.66 18.03
N PHE A 187 13.48 22.69 17.80
CA PHE A 187 12.23 22.55 17.04
C PHE A 187 12.47 22.05 15.60
N PHE A 188 13.48 22.60 14.91
CA PHE A 188 13.89 22.11 13.59
C PHE A 188 14.33 20.65 13.64
N GLN A 189 15.14 20.28 14.65
CA GLN A 189 15.64 18.93 14.82
C GLN A 189 14.50 17.93 15.08
N HIS A 190 13.56 18.24 15.97
CA HIS A 190 12.39 17.40 16.23
C HIS A 190 11.47 17.26 15.01
N SER A 191 11.30 18.33 14.24
CA SER A 191 10.52 18.31 13.00
C SER A 191 11.16 17.42 11.94
N LEU A 192 12.47 17.50 11.80
CA LEU A 192 13.24 16.64 10.89
C LEU A 192 13.23 15.18 11.36
N LYS A 193 13.40 14.93 12.66
CA LYS A 193 13.29 13.60 13.28
C LYS A 193 11.94 12.97 13.01
N LEU A 194 10.84 13.72 13.22
CA LEU A 194 9.48 13.25 12.94
C LEU A 194 9.31 12.85 11.47
N LEU A 195 9.77 13.69 10.53
CA LEU A 195 9.69 13.41 9.09
C LEU A 195 10.48 12.14 8.73
N LEU A 196 11.67 11.98 9.30
CA LEU A 196 12.54 10.84 9.05
C LEU A 196 11.95 9.54 9.61
N ILE A 197 11.38 9.59 10.81
CA ILE A 197 10.64 8.46 11.41
C ILE A 197 9.46 8.08 10.52
N ILE A 198 8.63 9.04 10.11
CA ILE A 198 7.49 8.81 9.19
C ILE A 198 7.97 8.13 7.91
N TYR A 199 9.07 8.61 7.34
CA TYR A 199 9.65 8.04 6.14
C TYR A 199 10.10 6.59 6.37
N ILE A 200 10.96 6.32 7.36
CA ILE A 200 11.47 4.96 7.66
C ILE A 200 10.33 3.98 7.88
N PHE A 201 9.34 4.33 8.70
CA PHE A 201 8.19 3.47 8.98
C PHE A 201 7.29 3.25 7.76
N SER A 202 7.30 4.15 6.78
CA SER A 202 6.55 3.97 5.53
C SER A 202 7.28 3.10 4.49
N VAL A 203 8.58 2.87 4.62
CA VAL A 203 9.37 2.12 3.61
C VAL A 203 8.84 0.70 3.40
N PRO A 204 8.58 -0.12 4.43
CA PRO A 204 8.04 -1.47 4.23
C PRO A 204 6.71 -1.46 3.48
N LEU A 205 5.83 -0.50 3.81
CA LEU A 205 4.56 -0.31 3.09
C LEU A 205 4.81 0.03 1.62
N GLN A 206 5.75 0.92 1.31
CA GLN A 206 6.05 1.31 -0.06
C GLN A 206 6.48 0.10 -0.90
N VAL A 207 7.25 -0.83 -0.34
CA VAL A 207 7.66 -2.07 -1.01
C VAL A 207 6.45 -2.95 -1.33
N ILE A 208 5.58 -3.20 -0.35
CA ILE A 208 4.36 -3.98 -0.56
C ILE A 208 3.43 -3.27 -1.55
N ALA A 209 3.32 -1.95 -1.47
CA ALA A 209 2.52 -1.17 -2.39
C ALA A 209 3.02 -1.24 -3.83
N TYR A 210 4.34 -1.28 -4.04
CA TYR A 210 4.92 -1.46 -5.36
C TYR A 210 4.52 -2.81 -5.95
N PHE A 211 4.62 -3.87 -5.15
CA PHE A 211 4.14 -5.21 -5.51
C PHE A 211 2.64 -5.20 -5.84
N CYS A 212 1.79 -4.65 -4.97
CA CYS A 212 0.35 -4.57 -5.21
C CYS A 212 0.01 -3.80 -6.50
N ASN A 213 0.72 -2.70 -6.81
CA ASN A 213 0.51 -1.95 -8.05
C ASN A 213 0.91 -2.77 -9.28
N GLN A 214 1.96 -3.60 -9.20
CA GLN A 214 2.30 -4.51 -10.29
C GLN A 214 1.22 -5.57 -10.50
N VAL A 215 0.76 -6.20 -9.42
CA VAL A 215 -0.32 -7.19 -9.48
C VAL A 215 -1.60 -6.56 -10.06
N SER A 216 -1.97 -5.35 -9.62
CA SER A 216 -3.13 -4.63 -10.15
C SER A 216 -3.03 -4.33 -11.64
N GLU A 217 -1.87 -3.87 -12.13
CA GLU A 217 -1.67 -3.63 -13.56
C GLU A 217 -1.80 -4.93 -14.35
N TYR A 218 -1.15 -6.00 -13.87
CA TYR A 218 -1.21 -7.31 -14.51
C TYR A 218 -2.64 -7.87 -14.58
N ILE A 219 -3.39 -7.83 -13.48
CA ILE A 219 -4.79 -8.25 -13.44
C ILE A 219 -5.63 -7.40 -14.38
N PHE A 220 -5.36 -6.09 -14.47
CA PHE A 220 -6.13 -5.21 -15.35
C PHE A 220 -5.88 -5.49 -16.83
N GLU A 221 -4.63 -5.79 -17.21
CA GLU A 221 -4.24 -6.09 -18.59
C GLU A 221 -4.67 -7.49 -19.02
N CYS A 222 -4.34 -8.51 -18.21
CA CYS A 222 -4.53 -9.91 -18.57
C CYS A 222 -5.85 -10.51 -18.03
N GLY A 223 -6.51 -9.86 -17.07
CA GLY A 223 -7.65 -10.44 -16.37
C GLY A 223 -8.86 -10.75 -17.25
N LYS A 224 -9.05 -10.02 -18.35
CA LYS A 224 -10.09 -10.33 -19.35
C LYS A 224 -9.80 -11.67 -20.06
N GLY A 225 -8.54 -11.93 -20.38
CA GLY A 225 -8.09 -13.18 -20.98
C GLY A 225 -8.27 -14.35 -20.02
N TYR A 226 -7.83 -14.20 -18.78
CA TYR A 226 -8.03 -15.22 -17.74
C TYR A 226 -9.51 -15.53 -17.50
N LYS A 227 -10.36 -14.51 -17.41
CA LYS A 227 -11.80 -14.70 -17.24
C LYS A 227 -12.42 -15.45 -18.41
N ALA A 228 -12.05 -15.10 -19.65
CA ALA A 228 -12.54 -15.77 -20.85
C ALA A 228 -12.12 -17.25 -20.87
N TYR A 229 -10.84 -17.52 -20.57
CA TYR A 229 -10.31 -18.87 -20.49
C TYR A 229 -11.00 -19.71 -19.39
N PHE A 230 -11.23 -19.13 -18.22
CA PHE A 230 -11.91 -19.82 -17.13
C PHE A 230 -13.38 -20.14 -17.46
N ILE A 231 -14.08 -19.21 -18.13
CA ILE A 231 -15.44 -19.45 -18.63
C ILE A 231 -15.44 -20.59 -19.66
N GLN A 232 -14.45 -20.65 -20.54
CA GLN A 232 -14.31 -21.71 -21.54
C GLN A 232 -14.13 -23.09 -20.86
N ILE A 233 -13.23 -23.19 -19.87
CA ILE A 233 -13.03 -24.42 -19.08
C ILE A 233 -14.33 -24.80 -18.38
N TRP A 234 -14.99 -23.86 -17.71
CA TRP A 234 -16.23 -24.11 -16.98
C TRP A 234 -17.37 -24.58 -17.89
N ASN A 235 -17.48 -24.02 -19.09
CA ASN A 235 -18.46 -24.45 -20.08
C ASN A 235 -18.12 -25.85 -20.61
N GLY A 236 -16.85 -26.17 -20.83
CA GLY A 236 -16.40 -27.53 -21.17
C GLY A 236 -16.75 -28.54 -20.08
N PHE A 237 -16.49 -28.18 -18.81
CA PHE A 237 -16.85 -29.02 -17.65
C PHE A 237 -18.36 -29.24 -17.54
N LYS A 238 -19.17 -28.20 -17.73
CA LYS A 238 -20.64 -28.31 -17.79
C LYS A 238 -21.12 -29.25 -18.91
N CYS A 239 -20.48 -29.21 -20.08
CA CYS A 239 -20.80 -30.14 -21.17
C CYS A 239 -20.49 -31.59 -20.81
N ILE A 240 -19.34 -31.85 -20.18
CA ILE A 240 -18.96 -33.19 -19.70
C ILE A 240 -19.95 -33.69 -18.65
N LEU A 241 -20.32 -32.85 -17.67
CA LEU A 241 -21.31 -33.21 -16.64
C LEU A 241 -22.69 -33.50 -17.24
N LYS A 242 -23.14 -32.74 -18.26
CA LYS A 242 -24.39 -33.03 -18.98
C LYS A 242 -24.33 -34.36 -19.72
N GLN A 243 -23.19 -34.72 -20.32
CA GLN A 243 -23.03 -36.02 -20.99
C GLN A 243 -22.98 -37.18 -19.98
N ALA A 244 -22.34 -36.98 -18.83
CA ALA A 244 -22.30 -37.97 -17.74
C ALA A 244 -23.68 -38.18 -17.08
N GLY A 245 -24.47 -37.12 -16.93
CA GLY A 245 -25.85 -37.19 -16.44
C GLY A 245 -26.83 -37.78 -17.47
N GLY A 246 -26.63 -37.49 -18.77
CA GLY A 246 -27.48 -38.00 -19.85
C GLY A 246 -27.28 -39.49 -20.15
N LYS A 247 -26.12 -40.07 -19.82
CA LYS A 247 -25.87 -41.52 -19.97
C LYS A 247 -26.62 -42.38 -18.94
N LYS A 248 -26.99 -41.86 -17.78
CA LYS A 248 -27.76 -42.61 -16.77
C LYS A 248 -29.23 -42.84 -17.15
N ASN A 249 -29.81 -42.00 -18.01
CA ASN A 249 -31.23 -42.11 -18.39
C ASN A 249 -31.50 -42.95 -19.65
N LYS A 250 -30.46 -43.44 -20.36
CA LYS A 250 -30.63 -44.28 -21.56
C LYS A 250 -30.28 -45.76 -21.37
N GLN A 251 -29.86 -46.16 -20.16
CA GLN A 251 -29.59 -47.57 -19.82
C GLN A 251 -30.75 -48.26 -19.07
N GLY A 252 -31.93 -47.64 -19.00
CA GLY A 252 -33.11 -48.17 -18.28
C GLY A 252 -34.17 -48.90 -19.11
N ASP A 253 -34.27 -48.66 -20.44
CA ASP A 253 -35.43 -49.12 -21.24
C ASP A 253 -35.07 -50.20 -22.29
N GLY A 254 -34.11 -51.08 -21.98
CA GLY A 254 -33.54 -52.00 -22.97
C GLY A 254 -33.64 -53.50 -22.67
N ALA A 255 -34.42 -53.95 -21.68
CA ALA A 255 -34.52 -55.38 -21.38
C ALA A 255 -35.83 -55.77 -20.67
N LYS A 256 -36.89 -56.04 -21.45
CA LYS A 256 -37.87 -57.12 -21.21
C LYS A 256 -38.92 -57.13 -22.31
N ASN A 257 -38.60 -57.82 -23.39
CA ASN A 257 -39.59 -58.58 -24.15
C ASN A 257 -38.80 -59.62 -24.94
N ASN A 258 -38.94 -60.88 -24.53
CA ASN A 258 -39.03 -62.04 -25.41
C ASN A 258 -39.07 -63.33 -24.56
N GLY A 259 -40.22 -64.00 -24.61
CA GLY A 259 -40.30 -65.47 -24.59
C GLY A 259 -40.65 -66.14 -23.27
N GLU A 260 -41.96 -66.36 -23.04
CA GLU A 260 -42.45 -67.62 -22.46
C GLU A 260 -43.66 -68.08 -23.29
N PHE A 261 -43.44 -69.19 -24.01
CA PHE A 261 -44.42 -70.26 -24.22
C PHE A 261 -44.15 -71.31 -23.13
#